data_AF-A0A246N9N3-F1
#
_entry.id   AF-A0A246N9N3-F1
#
_cell.length_a   1.000
_cell.length_b   1.000
_cell.length_c   1.000
_cell.angle_alpha   90.00
_cell.angle_beta   90.00
_cell.angle_gamma   90.00
#
_symmetry.space_group_name_H-M   'P 1'
#
loop_
_entity.id
_entity.type
_entity.pdbx_description
1 polymer ?
#
loop_
_entity_poly.entity_id
_entity_poly.type
_entity_poly.pdbx_seq_one_letter_code
_entity_poly.pdbx_strand_id
1 'polypeptide(L)' 'MNKRTRREQRIRLCALQLRYRKAWKTQASSCRLAALLTEIEVIQHRLAADSAQTEAVCS' A
#
# COMPACT_ATOMS: atom_id res chain seq x y z
N MET A 1 -4.94 -10.55 -9.32
CA MET A 1 -4.38 -9.42 -10.11
C MET A 1 -3.29 -9.89 -11.06
N ASN A 2 -3.07 -9.23 -12.22
CA ASN A 2 -1.98 -9.62 -13.14
C ASN A 2 -0.59 -9.17 -12.61
N LYS A 3 0.51 -9.77 -13.13
CA LYS A 3 1.89 -9.49 -12.67
C LYS A 3 2.28 -8.01 -12.79
N ARG A 4 1.86 -7.33 -13.85
CA ARG A 4 2.12 -5.89 -14.10
C ARG A 4 1.44 -5.04 -13.01
N THR A 5 0.17 -5.29 -12.73
CA THR A 5 -0.59 -4.57 -11.71
C THR A 5 -0.06 -4.85 -10.30
N ARG A 6 0.44 -6.06 -9.99
CA ARG A 6 1.13 -6.36 -8.71
C ARG A 6 2.41 -5.55 -8.50
N ARG A 7 3.23 -5.42 -9.54
CA ARG A 7 4.42 -4.58 -9.51
C ARG A 7 4.06 -3.11 -9.27
N GLU A 8 3.05 -2.60 -9.97
CA GLU A 8 2.58 -1.22 -9.82
C GLU A 8 2.06 -0.93 -8.40
N GLN A 9 1.27 -1.84 -7.80
CA GLN A 9 0.80 -1.67 -6.42
C GLN A 9 1.96 -1.64 -5.42
N ARG A 10 3.00 -2.48 -5.60
CA ARG A 10 4.21 -2.43 -4.77
C ARG A 10 4.97 -1.11 -4.89
N ILE A 11 5.08 -0.57 -6.11
CA ILE A 11 5.70 0.74 -6.35
C ILE A 11 4.89 1.85 -5.65
N ARG A 12 3.56 1.83 -5.78
CA ARG A 12 2.67 2.79 -5.11
C ARG A 12 2.79 2.71 -3.60
N LEU A 13 2.83 1.51 -3.02
CA LEU A 13 3.03 1.30 -1.58
C LEU A 13 4.33 1.94 -1.09
N CYS A 14 5.44 1.69 -1.78
CA CYS A 14 6.74 2.26 -1.43
C CYS A 14 6.72 3.81 -1.49
N ALA A 15 6.12 4.37 -2.55
CA ALA A 15 5.97 5.81 -2.70
C ALA A 15 5.13 6.43 -1.56
N LEU A 16 4.04 5.79 -1.14
CA LEU A 16 3.21 6.25 -0.02
C LEU A 16 3.97 6.20 1.31
N GLN A 17 4.71 5.13 1.58
CA GLN A 17 5.55 5.03 2.78
C GLN A 17 6.62 6.15 2.83
N LEU A 18 7.20 6.51 1.69
CA LEU A 18 8.11 7.66 1.60
C LEU A 18 7.41 8.98 1.91
N ARG A 19 6.21 9.21 1.35
CA ARG A 19 5.41 10.41 1.64
C ARG A 19 5.01 10.50 3.10
N TYR A 20 4.60 9.39 3.71
CA TYR A 20 4.30 9.31 5.14
C TYR A 20 5.51 9.70 5.98
N ARG A 21 6.67 9.08 5.73
CA ARG A 21 7.92 9.42 6.44
C ARG A 21 8.30 10.90 6.29
N LYS A 22 8.12 11.46 5.10
CA LYS A 22 8.38 12.89 4.86
C LYS A 22 7.40 13.76 5.66
N ALA A 23 6.10 13.47 5.58
CA ALA A 23 5.06 14.19 6.30
C ALA A 23 5.26 14.15 7.82
N TRP A 24 5.67 12.99 8.35
CA TRP A 24 6.03 12.83 9.76
C TRP A 24 7.21 13.72 10.16
N LYS A 25 8.30 13.69 9.38
CA LYS A 25 9.49 14.52 9.63
C LYS A 25 9.20 16.02 9.57
N THR A 26 8.27 16.44 8.72
CA THR A 26 7.86 17.84 8.59
C THR A 26 6.72 18.22 9.53
N GLN A 27 6.39 17.39 10.52
CA GLN A 27 5.32 17.64 11.50
C GLN A 27 3.98 17.99 10.85
N ALA A 28 3.61 17.28 9.78
CA ALA A 28 2.30 17.44 9.15
C ALA A 28 1.17 17.16 10.14
N SER A 29 -0.02 17.72 9.87
CA SER A 29 -1.19 17.52 10.73
C SER A 29 -1.54 16.04 10.90
N SER A 30 -2.15 15.71 12.04
CA SER A 30 -2.64 14.35 12.33
C SER A 30 -3.58 13.84 11.24
N CYS A 31 -4.47 14.70 10.72
CA CYS A 31 -5.36 14.36 9.60
C CYS A 31 -4.58 13.94 8.34
N ARG A 32 -3.48 14.63 8.03
CA ARG A 32 -2.66 14.32 6.85
C ARG A 32 -1.93 12.99 7.01
N LEU A 33 -1.44 12.71 8.22
CA LEU A 33 -0.79 11.43 8.53
C LEU A 33 -1.78 10.26 8.47
N ALA A 34 -2.98 10.44 9.04
CA ALA A 34 -4.04 9.44 9.01
C ALA A 34 -4.46 9.09 7.58
N ALA A 35 -4.66 10.08 6.71
CA ALA A 35 -5.00 9.85 5.31
C ALA A 35 -3.94 8.99 4.57
N LEU A 36 -2.65 9.27 4.81
CA LEU A 36 -1.55 8.49 4.21
C LEU A 36 -1.50 7.05 4.75
N LEU A 37 -1.82 6.83 6.03
CA LEU A 37 -1.91 5.49 6.61
C LEU A 37 -3.06 4.70 6.02
N THR A 38 -4.24 5.31 5.88
CA THR A 38 -5.40 4.67 5.24
C THR A 38 -5.10 4.25 3.80
N GLU A 39 -4.43 5.10 3.01
CA GLU A 39 -4.03 4.74 1.64
C GLU A 39 -3.03 3.56 1.63
N ILE A 40 -2.10 3.50 2.58
CA ILE A 40 -1.14 2.39 2.73
C ILE A 40 -1.89 1.08 3.02
N GLU A 41 -2.83 1.09 3.97
CA GLU A 41 -3.64 -0.07 4.36
C GLU A 41 -4.43 -0.61 3.18
N VAL A 42 -5.08 0.26 2.40
CA VAL A 42 -5.85 -0.15 1.21
C VAL A 42 -4.98 -0.90 0.21
N ILE A 43 -3.75 -0.43 -0.04
CA ILE A 43 -2.85 -1.12 -0.98
C ILE A 43 -2.34 -2.44 -0.38
N GLN A 44 -2.04 -2.49 0.91
CA GLN A 44 -1.65 -3.73 1.59
C GLN A 44 -2.74 -4.79 1.52
N HIS A 45 -4.00 -4.42 1.78
CA HIS A 45 -5.14 -5.34 1.66
C HIS A 45 -5.30 -5.88 0.24
N ARG A 46 -5.16 -5.04 -0.79
CA ARG A 46 -5.20 -5.48 -2.20
C ARG A 46 -4.10 -6.49 -2.51
N LEU A 47 -2.87 -6.22 -2.08
CA LEU A 47 -1.73 -7.12 -2.27
C LEU A 47 -1.89 -8.45 -1.51
N ALA A 48 -2.51 -8.43 -0.32
CA ALA A 48 -2.78 -9.61 0.48
C ALA A 48 -3.88 -10.49 -0.14
N ALA A 49 -5.00 -9.88 -0.57
CA ALA A 49 -6.09 -10.57 -1.25
C ALA A 49 -5.61 -11.30 -2.52
N ASP A 50 -4.73 -10.67 -3.29
CA ASP A 50 -4.11 -11.31 -4.46
C ASP A 50 -3.23 -12.51 -4.11
N SER A 51 -2.55 -12.46 -2.96
CA SER A 51 -1.68 -13.56 -2.53
C SER A 51 -2.54 -14.76 -2.12
N ALA A 52 -3.60 -14.53 -1.34
CA ALA A 52 -4.56 -15.57 -0.97
C ALA A 52 -5.26 -16.21 -2.18
N GLN A 53 -5.61 -15.41 -3.19
CA GLN A 53 -6.25 -15.91 -4.40
C GLN A 53 -5.31 -16.72 -5.30
N THR A 54 -3.99 -16.50 -5.21
CA THR A 54 -3.01 -17.29 -5.98
C THR A 54 -2.80 -18.68 -5.35
N GLU A 55 -2.87 -18.80 -4.02
CA GLU A 55 -2.73 -20.11 -3.34
C GLU A 55 -3.97 -20.99 -3.51
N ALA A 56 -5.17 -20.39 -3.50
CA ALA A 56 -6.42 -21.13 -3.71
C ALA A 56 -6.59 -21.71 -5.13
N VAL A 57 -5.92 -21.17 -6.15
CA VAL A 57 -6.01 -21.64 -7.54
C VAL A 57 -5.02 -22.78 -7.85
N CYS A 58 -4.01 -22.98 -6.98
CA CYS A 58 -3.02 -24.05 -7.12
C CYS A 58 -3.28 -25.26 -6.20
N SER A 59 -4.45 -25.33 -5.55
CA SER A 59 -4.85 -26.40 -4.62
C SER A 59 -5.85 -27.35 -5.26
#